data_AF-A0AAV5G348-F1
#
_entry.id   AF-A0AAV5G348-F1
#
_cell.length_a   1.000
_cell.length_b   1.000
_cell.length_c   1.000
_cell.angle_alpha   90.00
_cell.angle_beta   90.00
_cell.angle_gamma   90.00
#
_symmetry.space_group_name_H-M   'P 1'
#
loop_
_entity.id
_entity.type
_entity.pdbx_description
1 polymer ?
#
loop_
_entity_poly.entity_id
_entity_poly.type
_entity_poly.pdbx_seq_one_letter_code
_entity_poly.pdbx_strand_id
1 'polypeptide(L)'
;MSILKKFRKSRRAAKAEFKAAKTKAKAEVKSADKARKRQQKLLANQEKQLVKAEEKGLKQRRKQELKLAKTELEKMRAGRLNTANVKRYAGAARTAAPLLLPLLYRAIVTGRQQVEQRRAKKAGVTTDQLASFAGHGASIKARTQGIRNTMDDNQSLPAGFKRDIKERLDDLDAAIDNAEMMTPQQRRRAHSSINREIDMVTQEIQDRITRG
;
A
#
# COMPACT_ATOMS: atom_id res chain seq x y z
N MET A 1 105.95 28.62 49.39
CA MET A 1 104.55 28.60 49.94
C MET A 1 104.18 27.19 50.40
N SER A 2 103.85 27.01 51.69
CA SER A 2 103.64 25.71 52.35
C SER A 2 102.41 24.90 51.86
N ILE A 3 102.62 23.60 51.64
CA ILE A 3 101.68 22.59 51.10
C ILE A 3 100.38 22.48 51.94
N LEU A 4 100.48 22.66 53.27
CA LEU A 4 99.34 22.58 54.18
C LEU A 4 98.26 23.65 53.92
N LYS A 5 98.67 24.85 53.47
CA LYS A 5 97.73 25.93 53.09
C LYS A 5 96.96 25.59 51.82
N LYS A 6 97.57 24.84 50.87
CA LYS A 6 96.91 24.39 49.63
C LYS A 6 95.80 23.37 49.91
N PHE A 7 96.06 22.39 50.78
CA PHE A 7 95.05 21.39 51.19
C PHE A 7 93.86 21.99 51.95
N ARG A 8 94.10 23.00 52.81
CA ARG A 8 93.00 23.71 53.50
C ARG A 8 92.14 24.51 52.52
N LYS A 9 92.75 25.09 51.46
CA LYS A 9 92.03 25.80 50.38
C LYS A 9 91.21 24.83 49.51
N SER A 10 91.77 23.70 49.11
CA SER A 10 91.05 22.69 48.31
C SER A 10 89.87 22.08 49.08
N ARG A 11 90.03 21.76 50.36
CA ARG A 11 88.94 21.26 51.21
C ARG A 11 87.83 22.29 51.40
N ARG A 12 88.15 23.58 51.46
CA ARG A 12 87.15 24.66 51.51
C ARG A 12 86.40 24.80 50.19
N ALA A 13 87.09 24.72 49.05
CA ALA A 13 86.49 24.72 47.72
C ALA A 13 85.55 23.51 47.52
N ALA A 14 86.01 22.29 47.83
CA ALA A 14 85.20 21.08 47.74
C ALA A 14 83.96 21.13 48.68
N LYS A 15 84.09 21.70 49.89
CA LYS A 15 82.93 21.92 50.77
C LYS A 15 81.95 22.96 50.22
N ALA A 16 82.44 24.00 49.56
CA ALA A 16 81.59 25.02 48.93
C ALA A 16 80.85 24.44 47.72
N GLU A 17 81.54 23.68 46.87
CA GLU A 17 80.97 22.96 45.74
C GLU A 17 79.92 21.94 46.19
N PHE A 18 80.22 21.15 47.23
CA PHE A 18 79.24 20.21 47.79
C PHE A 18 78.00 20.92 48.35
N LYS A 19 78.17 22.06 49.04
CA LYS A 19 77.04 22.86 49.52
C LYS A 19 76.23 23.43 48.34
N ALA A 20 76.89 23.94 47.31
CA ALA A 20 76.24 24.47 46.11
C ALA A 20 75.49 23.38 45.34
N ALA A 21 76.09 22.20 45.17
CA ALA A 21 75.45 21.03 44.57
C ALA A 21 74.23 20.58 45.41
N LYS A 22 74.38 20.53 46.74
CA LYS A 22 73.28 20.21 47.66
C LYS A 22 72.14 21.24 47.60
N THR A 23 72.43 22.53 47.48
CA THR A 23 71.39 23.55 47.32
C THR A 23 70.71 23.48 45.96
N LYS A 24 71.47 23.21 44.89
CA LYS A 24 70.92 22.99 43.54
C LYS A 24 70.00 21.78 43.51
N ALA A 25 70.46 20.63 43.99
CA ALA A 25 69.65 19.42 44.09
C ALA A 25 68.38 19.64 44.93
N LYS A 26 68.47 20.34 46.07
CA LYS A 26 67.29 20.69 46.88
C LYS A 26 66.33 21.64 46.15
N ALA A 27 66.85 22.59 45.37
CA ALA A 27 66.03 23.51 44.58
C ALA A 27 65.33 22.77 43.42
N GLU A 28 66.05 21.89 42.73
CA GLU A 28 65.54 21.05 41.65
C GLU A 28 64.44 20.12 42.16
N VAL A 29 64.67 19.39 43.26
CA VAL A 29 63.63 18.53 43.88
C VAL A 29 62.40 19.35 44.27
N LYS A 30 62.57 20.51 44.93
CA LYS A 30 61.44 21.39 45.26
C LYS A 30 60.69 21.89 44.03
N SER A 31 61.40 22.19 42.93
CA SER A 31 60.79 22.64 41.68
C SER A 31 60.04 21.50 40.98
N ALA A 32 60.61 20.29 40.98
CA ALA A 32 60.01 19.08 40.45
C ALA A 32 58.76 18.68 41.24
N ASP A 33 58.80 18.75 42.58
CA ASP A 33 57.65 18.49 43.44
C ASP A 33 56.52 19.49 43.19
N LYS A 34 56.85 20.78 43.02
CA LYS A 34 55.88 21.81 42.65
C LYS A 34 55.27 21.55 41.26
N ALA A 35 56.08 21.16 40.27
CA ALA A 35 55.63 20.83 38.93
C ALA A 35 54.72 19.59 38.93
N ARG A 36 55.12 18.52 39.62
CA ARG A 36 54.31 17.30 39.83
C ARG A 36 52.98 17.62 40.51
N LYS A 37 52.97 18.44 41.56
CA LYS A 37 51.74 18.86 42.24
C LYS A 37 50.81 19.66 41.32
N ARG A 38 51.36 20.53 40.46
CA ARG A 38 50.57 21.26 39.45
C ARG A 38 49.99 20.30 38.41
N GLN A 39 50.79 19.37 37.91
CA GLN A 39 50.36 18.36 36.94
C GLN A 39 49.24 17.48 37.52
N GLN A 40 49.41 16.95 38.74
CA GLN A 40 48.39 16.16 39.42
C GLN A 40 47.08 16.95 39.62
N LYS A 41 47.16 18.24 39.96
CA LYS A 41 45.96 19.09 40.06
C LYS A 41 45.26 19.28 38.72
N LEU A 42 46.00 19.46 37.63
CA LEU A 42 45.43 19.59 36.29
C LEU A 42 44.75 18.28 35.86
N LEU A 43 45.42 17.14 36.08
CA LEU A 43 44.84 15.82 35.81
C LEU A 43 43.56 15.59 36.62
N ALA A 44 43.58 15.85 37.92
CA ALA A 44 42.38 15.73 38.77
C ALA A 44 41.24 16.66 38.33
N ASN A 45 41.55 17.86 37.82
CA ASN A 45 40.53 18.76 37.29
C ASN A 45 39.96 18.26 35.95
N GLN A 46 40.81 17.71 35.08
CA GLN A 46 40.39 17.10 33.82
C GLN A 46 39.51 15.87 34.06
N GLU A 47 39.93 14.96 34.94
CA GLU A 47 39.13 13.80 35.37
C GLU A 47 37.75 14.22 35.89
N LYS A 48 37.70 15.24 36.76
CA LYS A 48 36.43 15.78 37.25
C LYS A 48 35.56 16.36 36.14
N GLN A 49 36.14 17.02 35.15
CA GLN A 49 35.39 17.56 34.01
C GLN A 49 34.86 16.45 33.10
N LEU A 50 35.68 15.42 32.84
CA LEU A 50 35.29 14.23 32.09
C LEU A 50 34.13 13.51 32.75
N VAL A 51 34.23 13.20 34.05
CA VAL A 51 33.16 12.56 34.83
C VAL A 51 31.88 13.39 34.77
N LYS A 52 31.95 14.71 34.94
CA LYS A 52 30.77 15.59 34.83
C LYS A 52 30.17 15.60 33.42
N ALA A 53 30.98 15.52 32.37
CA ALA A 53 30.50 15.47 31.00
C ALA A 53 29.81 14.13 30.71
N GLU A 54 30.41 13.03 31.17
CA GLU A 54 29.84 11.68 31.08
C GLU A 54 28.52 11.57 31.84
N GLU A 55 28.44 12.05 33.08
CA GLU A 55 27.21 12.08 33.87
C GLU A 55 26.09 12.85 33.16
N LYS A 56 26.42 14.02 32.57
CA LYS A 56 25.46 14.81 31.78
C LYS A 56 25.01 14.05 30.53
N GLY A 57 25.93 13.42 29.82
CA GLY A 57 25.64 12.60 28.64
C GLY A 57 24.73 11.42 28.98
N LEU A 58 25.06 10.67 30.04
CA LEU A 58 24.25 9.56 30.55
C LEU A 58 22.85 10.02 30.97
N LYS A 59 22.75 11.17 31.64
CA LYS A 59 21.44 11.74 32.01
C LYS A 59 20.59 12.12 30.80
N GLN A 60 21.20 12.69 29.76
CA GLN A 60 20.49 13.01 28.51
C GLN A 60 20.03 11.75 27.78
N ARG A 61 20.88 10.73 27.68
CA ARG A 61 20.53 9.43 27.10
C ARG A 61 19.37 8.77 27.84
N ARG A 62 19.44 8.66 29.17
CA ARG A 62 18.34 8.13 30.00
C ARG A 62 17.04 8.91 29.79
N LYS A 63 17.09 10.24 29.66
CA LYS A 63 15.90 11.05 29.36
C LYS A 63 15.32 10.76 27.97
N GLN A 64 16.17 10.56 26.97
CA GLN A 64 15.73 10.21 25.61
C GLN A 64 15.14 8.80 25.57
N GLU A 65 15.80 7.83 26.17
CA GLU A 65 15.31 6.45 26.30
C GLU A 65 13.96 6.40 27.01
N LEU A 66 13.79 7.13 28.12
CA LEU A 66 12.50 7.22 28.80
C LEU A 66 11.42 7.87 27.92
N LYS A 67 11.76 8.89 27.12
CA LYS A 67 10.79 9.49 26.19
C LYS A 67 10.40 8.48 25.11
N LEU A 68 11.36 7.80 24.50
CA LEU A 68 11.12 6.79 23.48
C LEU A 68 10.25 5.66 24.03
N ALA A 69 10.62 5.10 25.19
CA ALA A 69 9.85 4.05 25.85
C ALA A 69 8.41 4.50 26.18
N LYS A 70 8.23 5.73 26.66
CA LYS A 70 6.87 6.29 26.88
C LYS A 70 6.09 6.40 25.58
N THR A 71 6.69 6.95 24.53
CA THR A 71 6.01 7.06 23.22
C THR A 71 5.67 5.70 22.62
N GLU A 72 6.53 4.70 22.83
CA GLU A 72 6.31 3.34 22.34
C GLU A 72 5.19 2.66 23.12
N LEU A 73 5.18 2.80 24.45
CA LEU A 73 4.09 2.33 25.30
C LEU A 73 2.77 3.01 24.96
N GLU A 74 2.77 4.32 24.70
CA GLU A 74 1.58 5.04 24.22
C GLU A 74 1.09 4.51 22.87
N LYS A 75 2.01 4.22 21.93
CA LYS A 75 1.66 3.58 20.64
C LYS A 75 1.06 2.19 20.85
N MET A 76 1.63 1.38 21.74
CA MET A 76 1.10 0.06 22.06
C MET A 76 -0.28 0.15 22.73
N ARG A 77 -0.47 1.07 23.69
CA ARG A 77 -1.76 1.29 24.37
C ARG A 77 -2.84 1.83 23.44
N ALA A 78 -2.48 2.73 22.53
CA ALA A 78 -3.40 3.28 21.54
C ALA A 78 -3.88 2.21 20.54
N GLY A 79 -3.14 1.10 20.40
CA GLY A 79 -3.50 -0.01 19.53
C GLY A 79 -3.41 0.32 18.04
N ARG A 80 -3.80 -0.65 17.20
CA ARG A 80 -3.70 -0.55 15.74
C ARG A 80 -4.66 0.50 15.16
N LEU A 81 -5.84 0.64 15.77
CA LEU A 81 -6.87 1.59 15.39
C LEU A 81 -6.93 2.75 16.40
N ASN A 82 -5.99 3.68 16.25
CA ASN A 82 -5.98 4.91 17.04
C ASN A 82 -6.36 6.13 16.17
N THR A 83 -6.82 7.19 16.84
CA THR A 83 -7.27 8.42 16.19
C THR A 83 -6.19 9.06 15.31
N ALA A 84 -4.91 8.94 15.66
CA ALA A 84 -3.81 9.46 14.86
C ALA A 84 -3.67 8.70 13.53
N ASN A 85 -3.70 7.36 13.55
CA ASN A 85 -3.66 6.52 12.36
C ASN A 85 -4.87 6.79 11.46
N VAL A 86 -6.07 6.86 12.04
CA VAL A 86 -7.29 7.18 11.27
C VAL A 86 -7.19 8.54 10.60
N LYS A 87 -6.74 9.58 11.32
CA LYS A 87 -6.53 10.91 10.73
C LYS A 87 -5.49 10.90 9.61
N ARG A 88 -4.40 10.14 9.75
CA ARG A 88 -3.37 10.00 8.70
C ARG A 88 -3.95 9.37 7.44
N TYR A 89 -4.67 8.25 7.57
CA TYR A 89 -5.30 7.60 6.42
C TYR A 89 -6.42 8.45 5.82
N ALA A 90 -7.24 9.12 6.63
CA ALA A 90 -8.28 10.02 6.15
C ALA A 90 -7.68 11.22 5.38
N GLY A 91 -6.57 11.79 5.86
CA GLY A 91 -5.84 12.84 5.15
C GLY A 91 -5.25 12.36 3.83
N ALA A 92 -4.62 11.17 3.82
CA ALA A 92 -4.12 10.54 2.60
C ALA A 92 -5.25 10.22 1.60
N ALA A 93 -6.38 9.69 2.08
CA ALA A 93 -7.54 9.41 1.25
C ALA A 93 -8.13 10.71 0.68
N ARG A 94 -8.27 11.76 1.49
CA ARG A 94 -8.81 13.07 1.05
C ARG A 94 -7.94 13.74 0.00
N THR A 95 -6.62 13.62 0.12
CA THR A 95 -5.67 14.17 -0.86
C THR A 95 -5.65 13.36 -2.15
N ALA A 96 -5.78 12.04 -2.08
CA ALA A 96 -5.85 11.17 -3.25
C ALA A 96 -7.25 11.10 -3.89
N ALA A 97 -8.30 11.48 -3.17
CA ALA A 97 -9.70 11.36 -3.61
C ALA A 97 -9.99 11.99 -4.98
N PRO A 98 -9.53 13.20 -5.33
CA PRO A 98 -9.81 13.81 -6.63
C PRO A 98 -9.31 12.99 -7.83
N LEU A 99 -8.26 12.19 -7.64
CA LEU A 99 -7.71 11.31 -8.68
C LEU A 99 -8.28 9.89 -8.60
N LEU A 100 -8.43 9.34 -7.40
CA LEU A 100 -8.92 7.98 -7.20
C LEU A 100 -10.41 7.82 -7.51
N LEU A 101 -11.23 8.81 -7.16
CA LEU A 101 -12.69 8.74 -7.37
C LEU A 101 -13.05 8.59 -8.86
N PRO A 102 -12.53 9.41 -9.79
CA PRO A 102 -12.80 9.23 -11.23
C PRO A 102 -12.31 7.88 -11.77
N LEU A 103 -11.16 7.40 -11.30
CA LEU A 103 -10.59 6.12 -11.75
C LEU A 103 -11.43 4.93 -11.28
N LEU A 104 -11.86 4.92 -10.02
CA LEU A 104 -12.76 3.90 -9.48
C LEU A 104 -14.09 3.91 -10.22
N TYR A 105 -14.66 5.10 -10.44
CA TYR A 105 -15.89 5.24 -11.21
C TYR A 105 -15.74 4.67 -12.63
N ARG A 106 -14.67 5.05 -13.34
CA ARG A 106 -14.38 4.53 -14.68
C ARG A 106 -14.19 3.02 -14.66
N ALA A 107 -13.45 2.46 -13.70
CA ALA A 107 -13.26 1.02 -13.56
C ALA A 107 -14.59 0.28 -13.38
N ILE A 108 -15.47 0.79 -12.51
CA ILE A 108 -16.81 0.23 -12.28
C ILE A 108 -17.66 0.31 -13.56
N VAL A 109 -17.72 1.47 -14.21
CA VAL A 109 -18.55 1.68 -15.40
C VAL A 109 -18.06 0.84 -16.58
N THR A 110 -16.75 0.84 -16.85
CA THR A 110 -16.16 0.02 -17.92
C THR A 110 -16.34 -1.47 -17.67
N GLY A 111 -16.19 -1.93 -16.43
CA GLY A 111 -16.49 -3.31 -16.05
C GLY A 111 -17.95 -3.68 -16.34
N ARG A 112 -18.91 -2.84 -15.95
CA ARG A 112 -20.34 -3.03 -16.27
C ARG A 112 -20.59 -3.06 -17.78
N GLN A 113 -20.05 -2.09 -18.52
CA GLN A 113 -20.20 -2.03 -19.98
C GLN A 113 -19.68 -3.28 -20.67
N GLN A 114 -18.52 -3.81 -20.26
CA GLN A 114 -18.00 -5.05 -20.82
C GLN A 114 -18.92 -6.25 -20.56
N VAL A 115 -19.52 -6.34 -19.37
CA VAL A 115 -20.48 -7.40 -19.05
C VAL A 115 -21.73 -7.29 -19.93
N GLU A 116 -22.30 -6.09 -20.04
CA GLU A 116 -23.49 -5.87 -20.88
C GLU A 116 -23.20 -6.09 -22.37
N GLN A 117 -22.04 -5.67 -22.88
CA GLN A 117 -21.61 -5.97 -24.24
C GLN A 117 -21.47 -7.47 -24.49
N ARG A 118 -20.91 -8.22 -23.53
CA ARG A 118 -20.80 -9.68 -23.65
C ARG A 118 -22.18 -10.35 -23.65
N ARG A 119 -23.12 -9.88 -22.83
CA ARG A 119 -24.51 -10.36 -22.83
C ARG A 119 -25.21 -10.07 -24.15
N ALA A 120 -25.10 -8.86 -24.66
CA ALA A 120 -25.69 -8.43 -25.92
C ALA A 120 -25.13 -9.28 -27.09
N LYS A 121 -23.80 -9.42 -27.17
CA LYS A 121 -23.13 -10.27 -28.16
C LYS A 121 -23.59 -11.73 -28.09
N LYS A 122 -23.70 -12.31 -26.89
CA LYS A 122 -24.17 -13.69 -26.72
C LYS A 122 -25.61 -13.88 -27.22
N ALA A 123 -26.44 -12.86 -27.09
CA ALA A 123 -27.81 -12.87 -27.58
C ALA A 123 -27.95 -12.43 -29.04
N GLY A 124 -26.87 -12.02 -29.74
CA GLY A 124 -26.94 -11.58 -31.13
C GLY A 124 -27.61 -10.21 -31.32
N VAL A 125 -27.62 -9.37 -30.27
CA VAL A 125 -28.27 -8.05 -30.28
C VAL A 125 -27.27 -6.95 -29.93
N THR A 126 -27.62 -5.70 -30.24
CA THR A 126 -26.87 -4.53 -29.78
C THR A 126 -27.12 -4.27 -28.29
N THR A 127 -26.25 -3.49 -27.65
CA THR A 127 -26.45 -3.12 -26.24
C THR A 127 -27.73 -2.31 -26.03
N ASP A 128 -28.10 -1.50 -27.01
CA ASP A 128 -29.29 -0.64 -26.94
C ASP A 128 -30.57 -1.48 -27.09
N GLN A 129 -30.56 -2.48 -27.98
CA GLN A 129 -31.63 -3.48 -28.05
C GLN A 129 -31.73 -4.26 -26.74
N LEU A 130 -30.61 -4.72 -26.18
CA LEU A 130 -30.62 -5.44 -24.90
C LEU A 130 -31.24 -4.60 -23.77
N ALA A 131 -30.93 -3.29 -23.74
CA ALA A 131 -31.47 -2.36 -22.74
C ALA A 131 -32.98 -2.13 -22.87
N SER A 132 -33.56 -2.35 -24.06
CA SER A 132 -35.00 -2.27 -24.26
C SER A 132 -35.78 -3.45 -23.67
N PHE A 133 -35.11 -4.58 -23.41
CA PHE A 133 -35.74 -5.75 -22.82
C PHE A 133 -35.69 -5.71 -21.29
N ALA A 134 -36.85 -5.81 -20.66
CA ALA A 134 -37.00 -5.84 -19.21
C ALA A 134 -37.79 -7.08 -18.74
N GLY A 135 -37.74 -7.37 -17.45
CA GLY A 135 -38.47 -8.48 -16.83
C GLY A 135 -37.67 -9.78 -16.73
N HIS A 136 -38.32 -10.82 -16.21
CA HIS A 136 -37.78 -12.17 -16.08
C HIS A 136 -37.47 -12.80 -17.45
N GLY A 137 -38.22 -12.43 -18.49
CA GLY A 137 -38.11 -12.89 -19.87
C GLY A 137 -37.08 -12.14 -20.72
N ALA A 138 -36.44 -11.09 -20.20
CA ALA A 138 -35.56 -10.21 -20.97
C ALA A 138 -34.46 -10.96 -21.74
N SER A 139 -33.85 -11.98 -21.12
CA SER A 139 -32.83 -12.80 -21.79
C SER A 139 -33.36 -13.63 -22.95
N ILE A 140 -34.62 -14.06 -22.88
CA ILE A 140 -35.28 -14.84 -23.93
C ILE A 140 -35.69 -13.90 -25.07
N LYS A 141 -36.26 -12.72 -24.76
CA LYS A 141 -36.55 -11.67 -25.74
C LYS A 141 -35.31 -11.21 -26.52
N ALA A 142 -34.18 -11.09 -25.82
CA ALA A 142 -32.92 -10.77 -26.47
C ALA A 142 -32.50 -11.87 -27.48
N ARG A 143 -32.70 -13.14 -27.14
CA ARG A 143 -32.42 -14.26 -28.06
C ARG A 143 -33.38 -14.28 -29.25
N THR A 144 -34.68 -14.08 -29.05
CA THR A 144 -35.66 -14.03 -30.16
C THR A 144 -35.32 -12.88 -31.12
N GLN A 145 -34.99 -11.70 -30.59
CA GLN A 145 -34.53 -10.59 -31.42
C GLN A 145 -33.21 -10.88 -32.16
N GLY A 146 -32.25 -11.54 -31.52
CA GLY A 146 -31.00 -11.93 -32.18
C GLY A 146 -31.22 -12.90 -33.35
N ILE A 147 -32.18 -13.81 -33.21
CA ILE A 147 -32.61 -14.70 -34.31
C ILE A 147 -33.22 -13.88 -35.44
N ARG A 148 -34.11 -12.91 -35.14
CA ARG A 148 -34.67 -12.00 -36.17
C ARG A 148 -33.57 -11.26 -36.91
N ASN A 149 -32.62 -10.64 -36.19
CA ASN A 149 -31.49 -9.93 -36.79
C ASN A 149 -30.69 -10.83 -37.75
N THR A 150 -30.32 -12.03 -37.29
CA THR A 150 -29.54 -13.00 -38.08
C THR A 150 -30.30 -13.46 -39.33
N MET A 151 -31.60 -13.67 -39.22
CA MET A 151 -32.45 -14.09 -40.33
C MET A 151 -32.66 -12.96 -41.35
N ASP A 152 -32.84 -11.72 -40.89
CA ASP A 152 -33.04 -10.57 -41.76
C ASP A 152 -31.77 -10.27 -42.56
N ASP A 153 -30.59 -10.35 -41.92
CA ASP A 153 -29.28 -10.15 -42.56
C ASP A 153 -28.94 -11.26 -43.57
N ASN A 154 -29.52 -12.46 -43.44
CA ASN A 154 -29.18 -13.59 -44.30
C ASN A 154 -29.98 -13.60 -45.61
N GLN A 155 -29.32 -13.31 -46.73
CA GLN A 155 -29.97 -13.21 -48.05
C GLN A 155 -30.33 -14.56 -48.69
N SER A 156 -29.76 -15.69 -48.24
CA SER A 156 -30.04 -17.00 -48.85
C SER A 156 -31.39 -17.60 -48.43
N LEU A 157 -31.98 -17.09 -47.36
CA LEU A 157 -33.26 -17.59 -46.84
C LEU A 157 -34.46 -17.07 -47.68
N PRO A 158 -35.36 -17.95 -48.15
CA PRO A 158 -36.54 -17.54 -48.90
C PRO A 158 -37.47 -16.60 -48.11
N ALA A 159 -38.05 -15.60 -48.77
CA ALA A 159 -38.91 -14.62 -48.12
C ALA A 159 -40.14 -15.23 -47.41
N GLY A 160 -40.74 -16.28 -48.00
CA GLY A 160 -41.85 -17.01 -47.38
C GLY A 160 -41.43 -17.65 -46.05
N PHE A 161 -40.29 -18.35 -46.05
CA PHE A 161 -39.74 -18.95 -44.83
C PHE A 161 -39.43 -17.90 -43.76
N LYS A 162 -38.83 -16.76 -44.14
CA LYS A 162 -38.58 -15.67 -43.19
C LYS A 162 -39.87 -15.16 -42.55
N ARG A 163 -40.96 -15.06 -43.31
CA ARG A 163 -42.26 -14.63 -42.81
C ARG A 163 -42.85 -15.63 -41.80
N ASP A 164 -42.82 -16.92 -42.12
CA ASP A 164 -43.35 -17.97 -41.25
C ASP A 164 -42.60 -18.03 -39.91
N ILE A 165 -41.26 -17.88 -39.94
CA ILE A 165 -40.46 -17.79 -38.72
C ILE A 165 -40.75 -16.50 -37.94
N LYS A 166 -40.97 -15.35 -38.60
CA LYS A 166 -41.34 -14.10 -37.91
C LYS A 166 -42.64 -14.27 -37.12
N GLU A 167 -43.66 -14.86 -37.72
CA GLU A 167 -44.94 -15.13 -37.07
C GLU A 167 -44.77 -16.02 -35.83
N ARG A 168 -43.98 -17.11 -35.94
CA ARG A 168 -43.65 -17.96 -34.77
C ARG A 168 -42.88 -17.23 -33.68
N LEU A 169 -41.97 -16.33 -34.05
CA LEU A 169 -41.24 -15.51 -33.09
C LEU A 169 -42.16 -14.48 -32.40
N ASP A 170 -43.18 -13.96 -33.10
CA ASP A 170 -44.21 -13.08 -32.52
C ASP A 170 -45.05 -13.85 -31.49
N ASP A 171 -45.45 -15.10 -31.78
CA ASP A 171 -46.14 -15.97 -30.83
C ASP A 171 -45.28 -16.28 -29.59
N LEU A 172 -43.97 -16.47 -29.79
CA LEU A 172 -43.02 -16.68 -28.69
C LEU A 172 -42.89 -15.43 -27.82
N ASP A 173 -42.84 -14.24 -28.41
CA ASP A 173 -42.80 -12.99 -27.64
C ASP A 173 -44.08 -12.81 -26.80
N ALA A 174 -45.26 -13.12 -27.36
CA ALA A 174 -46.51 -13.14 -26.61
C ALA A 174 -46.49 -14.18 -25.46
N ALA A 175 -45.93 -15.37 -25.69
CA ALA A 175 -45.77 -16.39 -24.65
C ALA A 175 -44.83 -15.94 -23.52
N ILE A 176 -43.75 -15.21 -23.85
CA ILE A 176 -42.84 -14.64 -22.87
C ILE A 176 -43.56 -13.59 -22.01
N ASP A 177 -44.35 -12.70 -22.63
CA ASP A 177 -45.11 -11.68 -21.92
C ASP A 177 -46.16 -12.29 -20.99
N ASN A 178 -46.85 -13.34 -21.44
CA ASN A 178 -47.78 -14.08 -20.59
C ASN A 178 -47.08 -14.75 -19.40
N ALA A 179 -45.83 -15.21 -19.57
CA ALA A 179 -45.07 -15.86 -18.51
C ALA A 179 -44.69 -14.91 -17.35
N GLU A 180 -44.59 -13.60 -17.60
CA GLU A 180 -44.33 -12.59 -16.55
C GLU A 180 -45.45 -12.55 -15.50
N MET A 181 -46.70 -12.80 -15.91
CA MET A 181 -47.87 -12.78 -15.05
C MET A 181 -48.08 -14.11 -14.28
N MET A 182 -47.25 -15.12 -14.53
CA MET A 182 -47.37 -16.43 -13.89
C MET A 182 -46.64 -16.49 -12.54
N THR A 183 -47.04 -17.46 -11.69
CA THR A 183 -46.28 -17.80 -10.47
C THR A 183 -44.83 -18.20 -10.82
N PRO A 184 -43.85 -18.03 -9.90
CA PRO A 184 -42.45 -18.34 -10.20
C PRO A 184 -42.22 -19.77 -10.74
N GLN A 185 -42.98 -20.75 -10.24
CA GLN A 185 -42.85 -22.13 -10.68
C GLN A 185 -43.44 -22.34 -12.08
N GLN A 186 -44.61 -21.78 -12.37
CA GLN A 186 -45.21 -21.81 -13.71
C GLN A 186 -44.36 -21.05 -14.72
N ARG A 187 -43.88 -19.86 -14.37
CA ARG A 187 -42.98 -19.05 -15.20
C ARG A 187 -41.73 -19.83 -15.60
N ARG A 188 -41.04 -20.50 -14.66
CA ARG A 188 -39.87 -21.34 -14.98
C ARG A 188 -40.21 -22.45 -15.99
N ARG A 189 -41.36 -23.10 -15.84
CA ARG A 189 -41.81 -24.14 -16.79
C ARG A 189 -42.12 -23.55 -18.16
N ALA A 190 -42.82 -22.41 -18.21
CA ALA A 190 -43.11 -21.68 -19.44
C ALA A 190 -41.80 -21.27 -20.15
N HIS A 191 -40.87 -20.64 -19.45
CA HIS A 191 -39.55 -20.26 -19.98
C HIS A 191 -38.76 -21.48 -20.48
N SER A 192 -38.83 -22.63 -19.81
CA SER A 192 -38.20 -23.86 -20.28
C SER A 192 -38.81 -24.37 -21.59
N SER A 193 -40.13 -24.29 -21.74
CA SER A 193 -40.81 -24.66 -22.98
C SER A 193 -40.50 -23.70 -24.12
N ILE A 194 -40.54 -22.39 -23.85
CA ILE A 194 -40.21 -21.33 -24.81
C ILE A 194 -38.77 -21.48 -25.31
N ASN A 195 -37.81 -21.75 -24.42
CA ASN A 195 -36.42 -21.97 -24.85
C ASN A 195 -36.28 -23.18 -25.77
N ARG A 196 -37.01 -24.28 -25.54
CA ARG A 196 -37.00 -25.43 -26.45
C ARG A 196 -37.56 -25.08 -27.83
N GLU A 197 -38.64 -24.31 -27.88
CA GLU A 197 -39.21 -23.84 -29.16
C GLU A 197 -38.22 -22.95 -29.91
N ILE A 198 -37.57 -22.01 -29.22
CA ILE A 198 -36.50 -21.17 -29.79
C ILE A 198 -35.36 -22.01 -30.34
N ASP A 199 -34.93 -23.04 -29.61
CA ASP A 199 -33.84 -23.92 -30.07
C ASP A 199 -34.26 -24.73 -31.32
N MET A 200 -35.52 -25.18 -31.40
CA MET A 200 -36.07 -25.85 -32.59
C MET A 200 -36.15 -24.90 -33.80
N VAL A 201 -36.66 -23.68 -33.61
CA VAL A 201 -36.66 -22.63 -34.65
C VAL A 201 -35.25 -22.35 -35.14
N THR A 202 -34.29 -22.23 -34.22
CA THR A 202 -32.89 -21.96 -34.56
C THR A 202 -32.29 -23.11 -35.39
N GLN A 203 -32.58 -24.36 -35.03
CA GLN A 203 -32.15 -25.53 -35.78
C GLN A 203 -32.77 -25.56 -37.19
N GLU A 204 -34.05 -25.25 -37.31
CA GLU A 204 -34.73 -25.19 -38.61
C GLU A 204 -34.12 -24.13 -39.54
N ILE A 205 -33.80 -22.95 -39.00
CA ILE A 205 -33.10 -21.90 -39.74
C ILE A 205 -31.72 -22.40 -40.19
N GLN A 206 -30.96 -23.03 -39.29
CA GLN A 206 -29.62 -23.55 -39.60
C GLN A 206 -29.66 -24.64 -40.68
N ASP A 207 -30.61 -25.57 -40.58
CA ASP A 207 -30.86 -26.60 -41.57
C ASP A 207 -31.22 -25.99 -42.93
N ARG A 208 -32.01 -24.91 -42.94
CA ARG A 208 -32.36 -24.21 -44.17
C ARG A 208 -31.17 -23.49 -44.79
N ILE A 209 -30.30 -22.87 -43.98
CA ILE A 209 -29.07 -22.20 -44.45
C ILE A 209 -28.07 -23.20 -45.01
N THR A 210 -27.97 -24.40 -44.42
CA THR A 210 -26.97 -25.41 -44.82
C THR A 210 -27.40 -26.27 -46.00
N ARG A 211 -28.72 -26.46 -46.20
CA ARG A 211 -29.27 -27.24 -47.33
C ARG A 211 -29.59 -26.39 -48.57
N GLY A 212 -29.70 -25.07 -48.41
CA GLY A 212 -29.93 -24.12 -49.51
C GLY A 212 -28.63 -23.66 -50.14
#